data_AF-A0A966QH12-F1
#
_entry.id   AF-A0A966QH12-F1
#
_cell.length_a   1.000
_cell.length_b   1.000
_cell.length_c   1.000
_cell.angle_alpha   90.00
_cell.angle_beta   90.00
_cell.angle_gamma   90.00
#
_symmetry.space_group_name_H-M   'P 1'
#
loop_
_entity.id
_entity.type
_entity.pdbx_description
1 polymer ?
#
loop_
_entity_poly.entity_id
_entity_poly.type
_entity_poly.pdbx_seq_one_letter_code
_entity_poly.pdbx_strand_id
1 'polypeptide(L)' 'MMAQIIRIRLKAFDHEIIDQSTRKIVETVARTNATVRGPIPLPTDKHRYTVIRGPHIDKDSREHFEMRIHKRLIDIVDPK' A
#
# COMPACT_ATOMS: atom_id res chain seq x y z
N MET A 1 18.43 18.64 19.49
CA MET A 1 17.30 19.14 18.67
C MET A 1 16.49 17.91 18.28
N MET A 2 15.21 17.83 18.67
CA MET A 2 14.41 16.62 18.41
C MET A 2 14.19 16.49 16.90
N ALA A 3 14.77 15.45 16.28
CA ALA A 3 14.54 15.17 14.88
C ALA A 3 13.05 14.86 14.68
N GLN A 4 12.33 15.73 13.97
CA GLN A 4 10.94 15.47 13.62
C GLN A 4 10.91 14.40 12.53
N ILE A 5 10.16 13.33 12.78
CA ILE A 5 10.00 12.20 11.85
C ILE A 5 8.54 12.18 11.43
N ILE A 6 8.28 12.41 10.14
CA ILE A 6 6.95 12.27 9.54
C ILE A 6 6.89 10.89 8.90
N ARG A 7 5.95 10.06 9.34
CA ARG A 7 5.73 8.71 8.83
C ARG A 7 4.46 8.65 8.01
N ILE A 8 4.60 8.37 6.72
CA ILE A 8 3.49 8.28 5.76
C ILE A 8 3.26 6.81 5.42
N ARG A 9 2.04 6.33 5.66
CA ARG A 9 1.65 4.96 5.31
C ARG A 9 0.60 4.99 4.19
N LEU A 10 1.01 4.55 3.01
CA LEU A 10 0.14 4.47 1.84
C LEU A 10 -0.51 3.08 1.78
N LYS A 11 -1.79 3.06 1.40
CA LYS A 11 -2.55 1.84 1.13
C LYS A 11 -3.32 2.01 -0.17
N ALA A 12 -3.30 0.99 -1.01
CA ALA A 12 -4.10 0.94 -2.23
C ALA A 12 -4.47 -0.51 -2.58
N PHE A 13 -5.50 -0.66 -3.40
CA PHE A 13 -5.89 -1.94 -3.97
C PHE A 13 -5.07 -2.33 -5.20
N ASP A 14 -4.51 -1.33 -5.90
CA ASP A 14 -3.64 -1.52 -7.05
C ASP A 14 -2.18 -1.16 -6.71
N HIS A 15 -1.26 -2.02 -7.12
CA HIS A 15 0.17 -1.85 -6.97
C HIS A 15 0.76 -0.75 -7.89
N GLU A 16 0.22 -0.55 -9.10
CA GLU A 16 0.79 0.43 -10.04
C GLU A 16 0.56 1.86 -9.53
N ILE A 17 -0.67 2.13 -9.07
CA ILE A 17 -1.07 3.45 -8.55
C ILE A 17 -0.28 3.81 -7.29
N ILE A 18 -0.09 2.86 -6.37
CA ILE A 18 0.66 3.14 -5.14
C ILE A 18 2.14 3.38 -5.44
N ASP A 19 2.73 2.64 -6.38
CA ASP A 19 4.14 2.82 -6.74
C ASP A 19 4.35 4.15 -7.48
N GLN A 20 3.43 4.55 -8.38
CA GLN A 20 3.45 5.88 -9.01
C GLN A 20 3.34 7.01 -7.98
N SER A 21 2.37 6.91 -7.06
CA SER A 21 2.16 7.91 -6.00
C SER A 21 3.36 8.01 -5.08
N THR A 22 3.92 6.85 -4.72
CA THR A 22 5.11 6.74 -3.87
C THR A 22 6.32 7.41 -4.53
N ARG A 23 6.57 7.15 -5.82
CA ARG A 23 7.63 7.82 -6.58
C ARG A 23 7.45 9.33 -6.60
N LYS A 24 6.23 9.81 -6.85
CA LYS A 24 5.91 11.24 -6.88
C LYS A 24 6.16 11.93 -5.53
N ILE A 25 5.83 11.27 -4.43
CA ILE A 25 6.10 11.78 -3.07
C ILE A 25 7.61 11.84 -2.83
N VAL A 26 8.34 10.77 -3.17
CA VAL A 26 9.81 10.73 -3.00
C VAL A 26 10.49 11.83 -3.82
N GLU A 27 10.09 12.03 -5.08
CA GLU A 27 10.62 13.10 -5.95
C GLU A 27 10.33 14.49 -5.37
N THR A 28 9.12 14.70 -4.86
CA THR A 28 8.73 15.97 -4.25
C THR A 28 9.58 16.28 -3.02
N VAL A 29 9.81 15.28 -2.16
CA VAL A 29 10.59 15.45 -0.93
C VAL A 29 12.08 15.60 -1.21
N ALA A 30 12.61 14.90 -2.23
CA ALA A 30 13.98 15.05 -2.68
C ALA A 30 14.29 16.48 -3.14
N ARG A 31 13.33 17.15 -3.80
CA ARG A 31 13.45 18.56 -4.19
C ARG A 31 13.53 19.52 -2.99
N THR A 32 12.95 19.17 -1.85
CA THR A 32 12.91 20.00 -0.64
C THR A 32 14.13 19.79 0.28
N ASN A 33 15.15 19.03 -0.14
CA ASN A 33 16.36 18.71 0.65
C ASN A 33 16.08 18.03 2.01
N ALA A 34 14.96 17.32 2.15
CA ALA A 34 14.68 16.51 3.35
C ALA A 34 15.22 15.07 3.17
N THR A 35 15.63 14.45 4.28
CA THR A 35 16.19 13.09 4.23
C THR A 35 15.06 12.06 4.19
N VAL A 36 14.95 11.31 3.10
CA VAL A 36 13.92 10.27 2.94
C VAL A 36 14.50 8.91 3.30
N ARG A 37 13.85 8.20 4.22
CA ARG A 37 13.96 6.74 4.26
C ARG A 37 13.01 6.20 3.20
N GLY A 38 13.62 5.58 2.20
CA GLY A 38 12.99 5.19 0.95
C GLY A 38 11.68 4.42 1.11
N PRO A 39 10.93 4.23 0.02
CA PRO A 39 9.65 3.57 0.09
C PRO A 39 9.81 2.10 0.48
N ILE A 40 9.51 1.78 1.74
CA ILE A 40 9.59 0.43 2.29
C ILE A 40 8.31 -0.31 1.88
N PRO A 41 8.40 -1.35 1.04
CA PRO A 41 7.26 -2.19 0.72
C PRO A 41 6.91 -3.03 1.95
N LEU A 42 5.69 -2.85 2.45
CA LEU A 42 5.16 -3.72 3.49
C LEU A 42 4.46 -4.92 2.82
N PRO A 43 4.41 -6.09 3.49
CA PRO A 43 3.69 -7.25 3.00
C PRO A 43 2.26 -6.89 2.58
N THR A 44 1.82 -7.37 1.42
CA THR A 44 0.46 -7.14 0.92
C THR A 44 -0.51 -8.02 1.72
N ASP A 45 -1.56 -7.41 2.26
CA ASP A 45 -2.61 -8.19 2.93
C ASP A 45 -3.51 -8.80 1.86
N LYS A 46 -3.70 -10.12 1.93
CA LYS A 46 -4.56 -10.87 1.00
C LYS A 46 -5.76 -11.40 1.76
N HIS A 47 -6.94 -10.88 1.46
CA HIS A 47 -8.20 -11.38 1.99
C HIS A 47 -8.85 -12.25 0.93
N ARG A 48 -9.08 -13.53 1.24
CA ARG A 48 -9.67 -14.50 0.33
C ARG A 48 -11.10 -14.79 0.77
N TYR A 49 -12.02 -14.65 -0.17
CA TYR A 49 -13.44 -14.93 0.02
C TYR A 49 -13.84 -16.05 -0.93
N THR A 50 -14.65 -16.98 -0.44
CA THR A 50 -15.20 -18.05 -1.27
C THR A 50 -16.71 -17.99 -1.16
N VAL A 51 -17.38 -17.83 -2.30
CA VAL A 51 -18.83 -17.67 -2.39
C VAL A 51 -19.37 -18.79 -3.28
N ILE A 52 -20.59 -19.25 -3.02
CA ILE A 52 -21.29 -20.20 -3.89
C ILE A 52 -21.80 -19.42 -5.11
N ARG A 53 -21.57 -19.92 -6.33
CA ARG A 53 -21.98 -19.21 -7.57
C ARG A 53 -23.49 -19.16 -7.74
N GLY A 54 -24.17 -20.25 -7.40
CA GLY A 54 -25.61 -20.41 -7.56
C GLY A 54 -26.38 -20.17 -6.25
N PRO A 55 -27.65 -19.73 -6.34
CA PRO A 55 -28.50 -19.58 -5.16
C PRO A 55 -29.01 -20.92 -4.59
N HIS A 56 -28.91 -22.04 -5.32
CA HIS A 56 -29.49 -23.32 -4.90
C HIS A 56 -28.63 -24.54 -5.28
N ILE A 57 -28.62 -25.55 -4.40
CA ILE A 57 -28.10 -26.93 -4.52
C ILE A 57 -26.59 -27.11 -4.79
N ASP A 58 -25.94 -26.31 -5.65
CA ASP A 58 -24.58 -26.59 -6.14
C ASP A 58 -23.46 -26.10 -5.21
N LYS A 59 -23.15 -26.87 -4.16
CA LYS A 59 -22.11 -26.54 -3.14
C LYS A 59 -20.67 -26.58 -3.67
N ASP A 60 -20.39 -27.39 -4.68
CA ASP A 60 -19.05 -27.57 -5.26
C ASP A 60 -18.71 -26.47 -6.27
N SER A 61 -19.73 -25.81 -6.81
CA SER A 61 -19.59 -24.62 -7.65
C SER A 61 -19.29 -23.39 -6.80
N ARG A 62 -18.02 -23.24 -6.42
CA ARG A 62 -17.51 -22.09 -5.67
C ARG A 62 -16.77 -21.11 -6.57
N GLU A 63 -16.81 -19.85 -6.18
CA GLU A 63 -16.04 -18.76 -6.77
C GLU A 63 -15.10 -18.19 -5.73
N HIS A 64 -13.85 -17.99 -6.13
CA HIS A 64 -12.78 -17.52 -5.26
C HIS A 64 -12.46 -16.07 -5.62
N PHE A 65 -12.73 -15.17 -4.68
CA PHE A 65 -12.38 -13.77 -4.79
C PHE A 65 -11.19 -13.46 -3.88
N GLU A 66 -10.32 -12.55 -4.31
CA GLU A 66 -9.22 -12.06 -3.49
C GLU A 66 -9.20 -10.53 -3.50
N MET A 67 -9.15 -9.92 -2.32
CA MET A 67 -8.88 -8.50 -2.16
C MET A 67 -7.43 -8.36 -1.70
N ARG A 68 -6.63 -7.63 -2.48
CA ARG A 68 -5.23 -7.32 -2.17
C ARG A 68 -5.12 -5.89 -1.68
N ILE A 69 -4.46 -5.69 -0.55
CA ILE A 69 -4.15 -4.36 -0.02
C ILE A 69 -2.64 -4.20 -0.02
N HIS A 70 -2.15 -3.42 -0.97
CA HIS A 70 -0.74 -3.07 -1.09
C HIS A 70 -0.41 -1.93 -0.13
N LYS A 71 0.67 -2.11 0.63
CA LYS A 71 1.10 -1.18 1.67
C LYS A 71 2.51 -0.69 1.37
N ARG A 72 2.72 0.62 1.46
CA ARG A 72 4.05 1.27 1.39
C ARG A 72 4.23 2.18 2.60
N LEU A 73 5.44 2.24 3.13
CA LEU A 73 5.82 3.11 4.22
C LEU A 73 6.93 4.05 3.75
N ILE A 74 6.78 5.34 4.03
CA ILE A 74 7.80 6.36 3.74
C ILE A 74 8.02 7.12 5.05
N ASP A 75 9.28 7.22 5.49
CA ASP A 75 9.62 8.08 6.63
C ASP A 75 10.46 9.26 6.12
N ILE A 76 10.02 10.48 6.43
CA ILE A 76 10.74 11.72 6.16
C ILE A 76 11.38 12.18 7.47
N VAL A 77 12.71 12.33 7.45
CA VAL A 77 13.52 12.76 8.59
C VAL A 77 13.96 14.20 8.35
N ASP A 78 13.76 15.05 9.35
CA ASP A 78 14.20 16.45 9.36
C ASP A 78 13.66 17.27 8.16
N PRO A 79 12.33 17.46 8.05
CA PRO A 79 11.76 18.40 7.09
C PRO A 79 12.12 19.83 7.50
N LYS A 80 12.87 20.54 6.65
CA LYS A 80 13.13 21.98 6.79
C LYS A 80 12.03 22.82 6.17
#